data_AF-A0AAJ3GWL2-F1
#
_entry.id   AF-A0AAJ3GWL2-F1
#
_cell.length_a   1.000
_cell.length_b   1.000
_cell.length_c   1.000
_cell.angle_alpha   90.00
_cell.angle_beta   90.00
_cell.angle_gamma   90.00
#
_symmetry.space_group_name_H-M   'P 1'
#
loop_
_entity.id
_entity.type
_entity.pdbx_description
1 polymer ?
#
loop_
_entity_poly.entity_id
_entity_poly.type
_entity_poly.pdbx_seq_one_letter_code
_entity_poly.pdbx_strand_id
1 'polypeptide(L)'
;MYLPNLMSLNVFATLGSLRSDSTGAQPPTQNTGRAPGDYRTVEQITGGPLFQQTFSWSTDPKNPQVPLLEGQRVADFYAQIGGNFNDPKLSLSERADLAANAERVLQFIAQSGGEASTADNNRIEGKYSATFRIDPDFLSDENLSAEGSEARTLLSFARYGYDALQGLGGQDIKPNHRPVV
;
A
#
# COMPACT_ATOMS: atom_id res chain seq x y z
N MET A 1 56.36 -45.56 -8.36
CA MET A 1 56.42 -44.09 -8.30
C MET A 1 55.06 -43.63 -7.82
N TYR A 2 55.03 -42.96 -6.67
CA TYR A 2 53.86 -42.62 -5.85
C TYR A 2 53.05 -41.47 -6.44
N LEU A 3 51.72 -41.52 -6.34
CA LEU A 3 50.87 -40.33 -6.23
C LEU A 3 50.95 -39.81 -4.78
N PRO A 4 50.87 -38.49 -4.58
CA PRO A 4 49.71 -38.03 -3.85
C PRO A 4 49.04 -36.76 -4.41
N ASN A 5 47.75 -36.76 -4.11
CA ASN A 5 46.73 -35.74 -4.24
C ASN A 5 47.07 -34.50 -3.39
N LEU A 6 46.93 -33.28 -3.93
CA LEU A 6 46.84 -32.06 -3.12
C LEU A 6 45.64 -31.23 -3.55
N MET A 7 44.85 -30.92 -2.53
CA MET A 7 43.53 -30.34 -2.58
C MET A 7 43.51 -28.89 -3.06
N SER A 8 42.46 -28.59 -3.82
CA SER A 8 41.95 -27.25 -4.07
C SER A 8 41.51 -26.56 -2.76
N LEU A 9 41.93 -25.31 -2.56
CA LEU A 9 41.25 -24.35 -1.70
C LEU A 9 41.56 -22.93 -2.21
N ASN A 10 40.87 -22.53 -3.28
CA ASN A 10 40.72 -21.12 -3.59
C ASN A 10 39.62 -20.57 -2.68
N VAL A 11 40.07 -19.89 -1.63
CA VAL A 11 39.24 -19.04 -0.77
C VAL A 11 38.81 -17.83 -1.60
N PHE A 12 37.62 -17.89 -2.20
CA PHE A 12 36.93 -16.69 -2.65
C PHE A 12 36.23 -16.08 -1.45
N ALA A 13 36.82 -15.01 -0.91
CA ALA A 13 36.13 -14.08 -0.04
C ALA A 13 35.09 -13.32 -0.89
N THR A 14 33.86 -13.81 -0.91
CA THR A 14 32.73 -13.05 -1.46
C THR A 14 32.36 -11.98 -0.47
N LEU A 15 32.77 -10.76 -0.79
CA LEU A 15 32.31 -9.52 -0.17
C LEU A 15 30.78 -9.41 -0.27
N GLY A 16 30.14 -9.31 0.89
CA GLY A 16 28.95 -8.50 1.14
C GLY A 16 27.78 -8.63 0.17
N SER A 17 26.92 -9.61 0.40
CA SER A 17 25.48 -9.45 0.13
C SER A 17 24.73 -9.47 1.45
N LEU A 18 24.92 -8.43 2.26
CA LEU A 18 23.97 -8.05 3.30
C LEU A 18 22.84 -7.27 2.61
N ARG A 19 22.01 -7.97 1.84
CA ARG A 19 20.65 -7.48 1.61
C ARG A 19 19.86 -7.91 2.82
N SER A 20 19.56 -6.91 3.65
CA SER A 20 18.65 -6.99 4.79
C SER A 20 17.56 -8.02 4.56
N ASP A 21 17.48 -9.00 5.46
CA ASP A 21 16.29 -9.77 5.71
C ASP A 21 15.20 -8.79 6.19
N SER A 22 14.54 -8.12 5.25
CA SER A 22 13.18 -7.66 5.46
C SER A 22 12.34 -8.93 5.56
N THR A 23 11.93 -9.32 6.77
CA THR A 23 10.81 -10.24 6.97
C THR A 23 9.55 -9.53 6.44
N GLY A 24 9.45 -9.43 5.12
CA GLY A 24 8.39 -8.72 4.43
C GLY A 24 7.10 -9.50 4.62
N ALA A 25 6.14 -8.89 5.29
CA ALA A 25 4.77 -9.39 5.29
C ALA A 25 4.37 -9.72 3.85
N GLN A 26 3.78 -10.90 3.62
CA GLN A 26 3.32 -11.25 2.29
C GLN A 26 2.25 -10.24 1.85
N PRO A 27 2.32 -9.72 0.61
CA PRO A 27 1.31 -8.79 0.13
C PRO A 27 -0.07 -9.44 0.19
N PRO A 28 -1.12 -8.72 0.61
CA PRO A 28 -2.46 -9.25 0.49
C PRO A 28 -2.78 -9.48 -0.99
N THR A 29 -3.47 -10.57 -1.29
CA THR A 29 -3.75 -11.01 -2.67
C THR A 29 -5.22 -10.97 -3.03
N GLN A 30 -6.11 -10.85 -2.05
CA GLN A 30 -7.56 -10.89 -2.24
C GLN A 30 -8.33 -10.37 -1.03
N ASN A 31 -9.64 -10.15 -1.24
CA ASN A 31 -10.61 -9.83 -0.21
C ASN A 31 -10.96 -11.08 0.60
N THR A 32 -10.55 -11.13 1.87
CA THR A 32 -10.85 -12.26 2.77
C THR A 32 -11.74 -11.87 3.96
N GLY A 33 -12.07 -10.59 4.10
CA GLY A 33 -12.81 -10.07 5.24
C GLY A 33 -11.95 -10.00 6.49
N ARG A 34 -12.59 -10.02 7.67
CA ARG A 34 -11.90 -10.16 8.95
C ARG A 34 -11.25 -11.54 9.10
N ALA A 35 -10.13 -11.60 9.79
CA ALA A 35 -9.49 -12.89 10.11
C ALA A 35 -10.38 -13.72 11.07
N PRO A 36 -10.28 -15.05 11.07
CA PRO A 36 -10.97 -15.88 12.06
C PRO A 36 -10.64 -15.42 13.49
N GLY A 37 -11.68 -15.12 14.28
CA GLY A 37 -11.54 -14.62 15.65
C GLY A 37 -11.42 -13.09 15.78
N ASP A 38 -11.37 -12.35 14.67
CA ASP A 38 -11.49 -10.89 14.69
C ASP A 38 -12.96 -10.47 14.70
N TYR A 39 -13.40 -9.94 15.85
CA TYR A 39 -14.77 -9.46 16.08
C TYR A 39 -14.87 -7.94 16.09
N ARG A 40 -13.82 -7.22 15.67
CA ARG A 40 -13.83 -5.76 15.66
C ARG A 40 -14.97 -5.23 14.79
N THR A 41 -15.58 -4.14 15.22
CA THR A 41 -16.58 -3.41 14.43
C THR A 41 -15.88 -2.55 13.38
N VAL A 42 -16.66 -2.03 12.41
CA VAL A 42 -16.14 -1.09 11.41
C VAL A 42 -15.49 0.12 12.08
N GLU A 43 -16.11 0.69 13.12
CA GLU A 43 -15.57 1.85 13.85
C GLU A 43 -14.23 1.55 14.53
N GLN A 44 -14.07 0.35 15.07
CA GLN A 44 -12.82 -0.08 15.71
C GLN A 44 -11.70 -0.27 14.68
N ILE A 45 -12.02 -0.73 13.48
CA ILE A 45 -11.06 -0.92 12.39
C ILE A 45 -10.70 0.44 11.77
N THR A 46 -11.68 1.28 11.46
CA THR A 46 -11.48 2.54 10.74
C THR A 46 -11.09 3.72 11.64
N GLY A 47 -11.04 3.53 12.96
CA GLY A 47 -10.70 4.58 13.92
C GLY A 47 -9.22 4.99 13.93
N GLY A 48 -8.35 4.20 13.28
CA GLY A 48 -6.90 4.41 13.27
C GLY A 48 -6.40 5.55 12.37
N PRO A 49 -5.14 5.99 12.56
CA PRO A 49 -4.56 7.12 11.83
C PRO A 49 -4.44 6.86 10.32
N LEU A 50 -4.23 5.60 9.89
CA LEU A 50 -4.16 5.25 8.46
C LEU A 50 -5.46 5.56 7.73
N PHE A 51 -6.62 5.25 8.32
CA PHE A 51 -7.91 5.57 7.73
C PHE A 51 -8.18 7.08 7.71
N GLN A 52 -7.82 7.78 8.80
CA GLN A 52 -7.95 9.23 8.87
C GLN A 52 -7.09 9.91 7.79
N GLN A 53 -5.84 9.51 7.64
CA GLN A 53 -4.94 10.04 6.61
C GLN A 53 -5.44 9.71 5.20
N THR A 54 -6.02 8.53 5.01
CA THR A 54 -6.42 8.06 3.67
C THR A 54 -7.71 8.71 3.17
N PHE A 55 -8.71 8.88 4.05
CA PHE A 55 -10.07 9.24 3.64
C PHE A 55 -10.62 10.53 4.26
N SER A 56 -10.03 11.03 5.34
CA SER A 56 -10.59 12.16 6.08
C SER A 56 -9.91 13.47 5.74
N TRP A 57 -10.71 14.51 5.54
CA TRP A 57 -10.21 15.88 5.49
C TRP A 57 -10.07 16.42 6.92
N SER A 58 -8.92 17.02 7.24
CA SER A 58 -8.79 17.86 8.43
C SER A 58 -8.91 19.32 8.04
N THR A 59 -9.91 20.01 8.59
CA THR A 59 -10.07 21.46 8.46
C THR A 59 -9.34 22.23 9.56
N ASP A 60 -8.51 21.57 10.38
CA ASP A 60 -7.71 22.26 11.39
C ASP A 60 -6.80 23.30 10.69
N PRO A 61 -7.01 24.61 10.93
CA PRO A 61 -6.21 25.65 10.27
C PRO A 61 -4.73 25.59 10.64
N LYS A 62 -4.35 24.89 11.72
CA LYS A 62 -2.95 24.68 12.12
C LYS A 62 -2.31 23.45 11.48
N ASN A 63 -3.12 22.50 11.02
CA ASN A 63 -2.65 21.28 10.37
C ASN A 63 -3.71 20.80 9.37
N PRO A 64 -3.91 21.54 8.26
CA PRO A 64 -4.84 21.11 7.23
C PRO A 64 -4.29 19.83 6.60
N GLN A 65 -5.08 18.76 6.65
CA GLN A 65 -4.75 17.49 6.01
C GLN A 65 -5.70 17.23 4.87
N VAL A 66 -5.11 17.07 3.70
CA VAL A 66 -5.76 16.57 2.49
C VAL A 66 -5.67 15.04 2.54
N PRO A 67 -6.79 14.30 2.36
CA PRO A 67 -6.78 12.84 2.37
C PRO A 67 -5.91 12.30 1.24
N LEU A 68 -5.30 11.13 1.42
CA LEU A 68 -4.43 10.55 0.39
C LEU A 68 -5.21 10.14 -0.87
N LEU A 69 -6.47 9.73 -0.71
CA LEU A 69 -7.37 9.42 -1.80
C LEU A 69 -8.49 10.45 -1.89
N GLU A 70 -8.77 10.90 -3.10
CA GLU A 70 -9.76 11.92 -3.42
C GLU A 70 -10.51 11.53 -4.71
N GLY A 71 -11.72 12.06 -4.87
CA GLY A 71 -12.51 11.93 -6.11
C GLY A 71 -12.75 10.47 -6.52
N GLN A 72 -12.55 10.18 -7.81
CA GLN A 72 -12.79 8.86 -8.38
C GLN A 72 -11.91 7.77 -7.72
N ARG A 73 -10.72 8.12 -7.22
CA ARG A 73 -9.79 7.14 -6.61
C ARG A 73 -10.32 6.54 -5.31
N VAL A 74 -11.18 7.25 -4.59
CA VAL A 74 -11.87 6.69 -3.41
C VAL A 74 -12.86 5.61 -3.85
N ALA A 75 -13.62 5.87 -4.90
CA ALA A 75 -14.56 4.91 -5.46
C ALA A 75 -13.82 3.68 -6.03
N ASP A 76 -12.72 3.90 -6.74
CA ASP A 76 -11.89 2.83 -7.29
C ASP A 76 -11.30 1.98 -6.15
N PHE A 77 -10.76 2.60 -5.10
CA PHE A 77 -10.28 1.88 -3.92
C PHE A 77 -11.37 1.01 -3.28
N TYR A 78 -12.57 1.57 -3.09
CA TYR A 78 -13.71 0.80 -2.58
C TYR A 78 -14.07 -0.39 -3.47
N ALA A 79 -14.01 -0.24 -4.79
CA ALA A 79 -14.22 -1.35 -5.72
C ALA A 79 -13.20 -2.47 -5.51
N GLN A 80 -11.91 -2.13 -5.30
CA GLN A 80 -10.85 -3.13 -5.11
C GLN A 80 -10.99 -3.93 -3.81
N ILE A 81 -11.43 -3.28 -2.71
CA ILE A 81 -11.65 -3.98 -1.42
C ILE A 81 -12.99 -4.73 -1.34
N GLY A 82 -13.77 -4.72 -2.43
CA GLY A 82 -15.04 -5.43 -2.56
C GLY A 82 -16.30 -4.61 -2.23
N GLY A 83 -16.16 -3.33 -1.88
CA GLY A 83 -17.29 -2.45 -1.58
C GLY A 83 -16.95 -1.28 -0.65
N ASN A 84 -17.89 -0.35 -0.54
CA ASN A 84 -17.78 0.79 0.36
C ASN A 84 -18.21 0.40 1.78
N PHE A 85 -17.27 0.30 2.72
CA PHE A 85 -17.55 -0.01 4.13
C PHE A 85 -18.39 1.06 4.86
N ASN A 86 -18.64 2.22 4.24
CA ASN A 86 -19.56 3.24 4.73
C ASN A 86 -20.98 3.13 4.14
N ASP A 87 -21.25 2.20 3.23
CA ASP A 87 -22.59 2.05 2.65
C ASP A 87 -23.60 1.59 3.72
N PRO A 88 -24.62 2.40 4.06
CA PRO A 88 -25.60 2.05 5.08
C PRO A 88 -26.54 0.92 4.67
N LYS A 89 -26.53 0.50 3.39
CA LYS A 89 -27.33 -0.63 2.91
C LYS A 89 -26.70 -1.98 3.26
N LEU A 90 -25.40 -2.01 3.56
CA LEU A 90 -24.69 -3.21 3.97
C LEU A 90 -24.90 -3.49 5.46
N SER A 91 -24.90 -4.76 5.85
CA SER A 91 -24.93 -5.13 7.26
C SER A 91 -23.66 -4.67 7.98
N LEU A 92 -23.73 -4.53 9.31
CA LEU A 92 -22.57 -4.17 10.12
C LEU A 92 -21.42 -5.18 9.97
N SER A 93 -21.73 -6.46 9.76
CA SER A 93 -20.72 -7.49 9.54
C SER A 93 -20.02 -7.33 8.20
N GLU A 94 -20.77 -7.14 7.11
CA GLU A 94 -20.19 -6.92 5.77
C GLU A 94 -19.32 -5.66 5.74
N ARG A 95 -19.78 -4.57 6.38
CA ARG A 95 -19.00 -3.33 6.50
C ARG A 95 -17.70 -3.55 7.26
N ALA A 96 -17.72 -4.34 8.34
CA ALA A 96 -16.52 -4.68 9.09
C ALA A 96 -15.54 -5.56 8.29
N ASP A 97 -16.04 -6.49 7.48
CA ASP A 97 -15.22 -7.33 6.61
C ASP A 97 -14.55 -6.51 5.49
N LEU A 98 -15.28 -5.58 4.87
CA LEU A 98 -14.73 -4.63 3.91
C LEU A 98 -13.68 -3.71 4.54
N ALA A 99 -13.95 -3.20 5.75
CA ALA A 99 -12.99 -2.39 6.49
C ALA A 99 -11.72 -3.17 6.84
N ALA A 100 -11.83 -4.46 7.19
CA ALA A 100 -10.67 -5.30 7.43
C ALA A 100 -9.83 -5.56 6.18
N ASN A 101 -10.46 -5.68 4.99
CA ASN A 101 -9.73 -5.71 3.73
C ASN A 101 -8.94 -4.42 3.50
N ALA A 102 -9.58 -3.27 3.72
CA ALA A 102 -8.93 -1.97 3.62
C ALA A 102 -7.76 -1.84 4.62
N GLU A 103 -7.98 -2.19 5.88
CA GLU A 103 -6.95 -2.13 6.93
C GLU A 103 -5.72 -2.95 6.54
N ARG A 104 -5.91 -4.19 6.07
CA ARG A 104 -4.81 -5.07 5.66
C ARG A 104 -3.99 -4.46 4.53
N VAL A 105 -4.64 -3.85 3.54
CA VAL A 105 -3.96 -3.17 2.43
C VAL A 105 -3.19 -1.95 2.94
N LEU A 106 -3.83 -1.09 3.75
CA LEU A 106 -3.19 0.11 4.28
C LEU A 106 -2.01 -0.21 5.19
N GLN A 107 -2.13 -1.24 6.04
CA GLN A 107 -1.04 -1.71 6.90
C GLN A 107 0.13 -2.26 6.07
N PHE A 108 -0.16 -3.07 5.04
CA PHE A 108 0.89 -3.57 4.16
C PHE A 108 1.65 -2.43 3.47
N ILE A 109 0.92 -1.43 2.97
CA ILE A 109 1.52 -0.26 2.32
C ILE A 109 2.36 0.55 3.31
N ALA A 110 1.84 0.83 4.52
CA ALA A 110 2.58 1.57 5.56
C ALA A 110 3.82 0.82 6.11
N GLN A 111 3.91 -0.49 5.87
CA GLN A 111 5.06 -1.32 6.24
C GLN A 111 6.11 -1.41 5.14
N SER A 112 5.78 -1.04 3.90
CA SER A 112 6.70 -1.23 2.78
C SER A 112 7.85 -0.21 2.79
N GLY A 113 7.61 1.01 3.29
CA GLY A 113 8.53 2.13 3.09
C GLY A 113 8.73 2.42 1.60
N GLY A 114 9.83 3.10 1.30
CA GLY A 114 10.24 3.37 -0.07
C GLY A 114 10.82 4.77 -0.24
N GLU A 115 10.82 5.27 -1.46
CA GLU A 115 11.24 6.65 -1.72
C GLU A 115 10.32 7.62 -0.96
N ALA A 116 10.93 8.61 -0.29
CA ALA A 116 10.22 9.60 0.53
C ALA A 116 9.25 8.99 1.57
N SER A 117 9.50 7.76 2.03
CA SER A 117 8.63 7.04 2.96
C SER A 117 9.40 6.21 3.98
N THR A 118 8.96 6.21 5.24
CA THR A 118 9.58 5.42 6.31
C THR A 118 8.74 4.19 6.63
N ALA A 119 9.30 3.00 6.39
CA ALA A 119 8.64 1.73 6.67
C ALA A 119 8.23 1.60 8.15
N ASP A 120 7.04 1.03 8.38
CA ASP A 120 6.50 0.63 9.70
C ASP A 120 6.33 1.79 10.69
N ASN A 121 6.10 3.01 10.19
CA ASN A 121 5.83 4.18 11.02
C ASN A 121 4.32 4.45 11.23
N ASN A 122 3.46 3.54 10.78
CA ASN A 122 1.99 3.64 10.82
C ASN A 122 1.43 4.87 10.09
N ARG A 123 2.11 5.29 9.01
CA ARG A 123 1.69 6.35 8.09
C ARG A 123 1.89 5.87 6.66
N ILE A 124 1.25 6.56 5.72
CA ILE A 124 1.53 6.41 4.29
C ILE A 124 2.15 7.72 3.82
N GLU A 125 3.40 7.65 3.37
CA GLU A 125 4.23 8.81 3.03
C GLU A 125 4.54 8.91 1.52
N GLY A 126 5.17 10.02 1.12
CA GLY A 126 5.54 10.29 -0.27
C GLY A 126 4.47 10.93 -1.17
N LYS A 127 3.31 11.35 -0.63
CA LYS A 127 2.36 12.23 -1.34
C LYS A 127 2.96 13.63 -1.47
N TYR A 128 2.90 14.21 -2.65
CA TYR A 128 3.27 15.61 -2.85
C TYR A 128 2.18 16.54 -2.30
N SER A 129 2.61 17.60 -1.63
CA SER A 129 1.75 18.69 -1.18
C SER A 129 1.33 19.53 -2.39
N ALA A 130 0.39 19.03 -3.16
CA ALA A 130 -0.18 19.75 -4.29
C ALA A 130 -1.03 20.94 -3.78
N THR A 131 -0.54 22.17 -3.98
CA THR A 131 -1.36 23.40 -3.89
C THR A 131 -2.04 23.68 -5.24
N PHE A 132 -2.54 22.65 -5.92
CA PHE A 132 -3.10 22.83 -7.26
C PHE A 132 -4.56 23.27 -7.17
N ARG A 133 -4.90 24.33 -7.90
CA ARG A 133 -6.29 24.75 -8.20
C ARG A 133 -6.98 23.81 -9.21
N ILE A 134 -6.38 22.64 -9.47
CA ILE A 134 -6.81 21.68 -10.46
C ILE A 134 -7.45 20.52 -9.70
N ASP A 135 -8.61 20.09 -10.17
CA ASP A 135 -9.33 18.96 -9.61
C ASP A 135 -8.42 17.69 -9.63
N PRO A 136 -8.29 16.98 -8.49
CA PRO A 136 -7.46 15.78 -8.38
C PRO A 136 -7.73 14.71 -9.44
N ASP A 137 -8.93 14.65 -10.01
CA ASP A 137 -9.27 13.66 -11.04
C ASP A 137 -8.54 13.91 -12.37
N PHE A 138 -7.99 15.12 -12.59
CA PHE A 138 -7.15 15.43 -13.76
C PHE A 138 -5.65 15.27 -13.52
N LEU A 139 -5.23 14.97 -12.29
CA LEU A 139 -3.82 14.77 -11.96
C LEU A 139 -3.44 13.30 -12.17
N SER A 140 -2.27 13.05 -12.76
CA SER A 140 -1.74 11.69 -12.81
C SER A 140 -1.16 11.30 -11.44
N ASP A 141 -0.92 10.01 -11.22
CA ASP A 141 -0.33 9.55 -9.95
C ASP A 141 1.09 10.13 -9.77
N GLU A 142 1.80 10.41 -10.88
CA GLU A 142 3.09 11.12 -10.91
C GLU A 142 3.02 12.56 -10.45
N ASN A 143 1.87 13.20 -10.63
CA ASN A 143 1.68 14.54 -10.11
C ASN A 143 1.35 14.54 -8.60
N LEU A 144 0.96 13.38 -8.05
CA LEU A 144 0.45 13.24 -6.69
C LEU A 144 1.43 12.59 -5.74
N SER A 145 2.38 11.77 -6.20
CA SER A 145 3.33 11.11 -5.31
C SER A 145 4.68 10.79 -5.95
N ALA A 146 5.69 10.63 -5.09
CA ALA A 146 6.99 10.14 -5.50
C ALA A 146 6.90 8.70 -6.01
N GLU A 147 7.56 8.41 -7.14
CA GLU A 147 7.65 7.05 -7.67
C GLU A 147 8.23 6.12 -6.60
N GLY A 148 7.59 4.97 -6.39
CA GLY A 148 8.04 4.00 -5.40
C GLY A 148 7.76 4.32 -3.93
N SER A 149 7.05 5.42 -3.65
CA SER A 149 6.56 5.72 -2.30
C SER A 149 5.35 4.87 -1.91
N GLU A 150 5.06 4.83 -0.62
CA GLU A 150 3.83 4.20 -0.09
C GLU A 150 2.58 4.86 -0.68
N ALA A 151 2.57 6.19 -0.80
CA ALA A 151 1.48 6.92 -1.44
C ALA A 151 1.31 6.53 -2.91
N ARG A 152 2.40 6.28 -3.65
CA ARG A 152 2.29 5.75 -5.02
C ARG A 152 1.67 4.36 -5.03
N THR A 153 2.08 3.48 -4.12
CA THR A 153 1.51 2.13 -4.01
C THR A 153 0.01 2.19 -3.68
N LEU A 154 -0.43 3.11 -2.82
CA LEU A 154 -1.84 3.34 -2.52
C LEU A 154 -2.64 3.79 -3.76
N LEU A 155 -2.11 4.75 -4.54
CA LEU A 155 -2.74 5.20 -5.78
C LEU A 155 -2.81 4.08 -6.82
N SER A 156 -1.72 3.31 -6.96
CA SER A 156 -1.67 2.13 -7.83
C SER A 156 -2.66 1.05 -7.39
N PHE A 157 -2.80 0.79 -6.08
CA PHE A 157 -3.79 -0.14 -5.57
C PHE A 157 -5.20 0.31 -5.90
N ALA A 158 -5.54 1.61 -5.72
CA ALA A 158 -6.86 2.09 -6.10
C ALA A 158 -7.18 1.78 -7.57
N ARG A 159 -6.21 1.93 -8.48
CA ARG A 159 -6.40 1.69 -9.91
C ARG A 159 -6.37 0.21 -10.31
N TYR A 160 -5.43 -0.56 -9.79
CA TYR A 160 -5.12 -1.92 -10.28
C TYR A 160 -5.36 -3.03 -9.25
N GLY A 161 -5.84 -2.69 -8.06
CA GLY A 161 -6.16 -3.64 -7.01
C GLY A 161 -4.94 -4.40 -6.50
N TYR A 162 -5.17 -5.65 -6.11
CA TYR A 162 -4.16 -6.52 -5.48
C TYR A 162 -2.93 -6.79 -6.34
N ASP A 163 -3.06 -6.71 -7.67
CA ASP A 163 -1.93 -6.87 -8.58
C ASP A 163 -0.87 -5.79 -8.35
N ALA A 164 -1.28 -4.56 -8.00
CA ALA A 164 -0.36 -3.47 -7.67
C ALA A 164 0.55 -3.77 -6.47
N LEU A 165 0.16 -4.74 -5.62
CA LEU A 165 0.90 -5.11 -4.41
C LEU A 165 1.91 -6.24 -4.67
N GLN A 166 1.87 -6.91 -5.83
CA GLN A 166 2.64 -8.13 -6.13
C GLN A 166 4.06 -7.86 -6.69
N GLY A 167 4.68 -6.72 -6.37
CA GLY A 167 6.07 -6.39 -6.73
C GLY A 167 6.90 -5.99 -5.50
N LEU A 168 8.23 -5.97 -5.61
CA LEU A 168 9.13 -5.46 -4.55
C LEU A 168 8.70 -4.03 -4.14
N GLY A 169 7.93 -3.90 -3.06
CA GLY A 169 7.45 -2.60 -2.55
C GLY A 169 6.54 -1.80 -3.50
N GLY A 170 5.82 -2.44 -4.43
CA GLY A 170 4.96 -1.73 -5.39
C GLY A 170 5.71 -0.91 -6.46
N GLN A 171 7.02 -1.12 -6.62
CA GLN A 171 7.90 -0.26 -7.42
C GLN A 171 8.01 -0.59 -8.92
N ASP A 172 7.40 -1.67 -9.42
CA ASP A 172 7.76 -2.18 -10.76
C ASP A 172 6.60 -2.69 -11.63
N ILE A 173 5.41 -2.09 -11.51
CA ILE A 173 4.33 -2.34 -12.46
C ILE A 173 4.08 -1.10 -13.31
N LYS A 174 4.88 -0.94 -14.37
CA LYS A 174 4.33 -0.36 -15.60
C LYS A 174 3.39 -1.41 -16.19
N PRO A 175 2.05 -1.22 -16.18
CA PRO A 175 1.17 -2.18 -16.79
C PRO A 175 1.46 -2.20 -18.29
N ASN A 176 1.94 -3.36 -18.78
CA ASN A 176 2.11 -3.62 -20.21
C ASN A 176 0.78 -3.83 -20.95
N HIS A 177 -0.35 -3.48 -20.34
CA HIS A 177 -1.65 -3.54 -20.98
C HIS A 177 -2.25 -2.15 -21.08
N ARG A 178 -2.22 -1.62 -22.31
CA ARG A 178 -3.11 -0.53 -22.71
C ARG A 178 -4.55 -0.93 -22.40
N PRO A 179 -5.40 0.00 -21.95
CA PRO A 179 -6.84 -0.26 -21.91
C PRO A 179 -7.28 -0.65 -23.33
N VAL A 180 -7.95 -1.78 -23.44
CA VAL A 180 -8.75 -2.08 -24.63
C VAL A 180 -9.95 -1.15 -24.55
N VAL A 181 -9.96 -0.17 -25.46
CA VAL A 181 -11.07 0.76 -25.69
C VAL A 181 -12.26 0.01 -26.29
#